data_AF-A0A963E7H2-F1
#
_entry.id   AF-A0A963E7H2-F1
#
_cell.length_a   1.000
_cell.length_b   1.000
_cell.length_c   1.000
_cell.angle_alpha   90.00
_cell.angle_beta   90.00
_cell.angle_gamma   90.00
#
_symmetry.space_group_name_H-M   'P 1'
#
loop_
_entity.id
_entity.type
_entity.pdbx_description
1 polymer ?
#
loop_
_entity_poly.entity_id
_entity_poly.type
_entity_poly.pdbx_seq_one_letter_code
_entity_poly.pdbx_strand_id
1 'polypeptide(L)'
;MRRKIDAPTEIKYSLGNAPADTPAPRLAFMQGQRYWIEQALQQGKQDVGWGDYPVRGWRGWHHHLALVMMAMLFLLEERLLHQQTRPLLSGTDIRALLNPFLPQRETTLEEVLRQMGVRHRKRQSAIHSAHRNQQVSE
;
A
#
# COMPACT_ATOMS: atom_id res chain seq x y z
N MET A 1 -18.80 -6.31 21.52
CA MET A 1 -19.13 -7.69 21.11
C MET A 1 -19.95 -7.63 19.84
N ARG A 2 -19.63 -8.43 18.82
CA ARG A 2 -20.43 -8.55 17.60
C ARG A 2 -20.65 -10.02 17.22
N ARG A 3 -21.76 -10.31 16.56
CA ARG A 3 -22.11 -11.62 15.99
C ARG A 3 -22.19 -11.50 14.48
N LYS A 4 -21.78 -12.53 13.75
CA LYS A 4 -22.03 -12.60 12.31
C LYS A 4 -23.47 -13.00 12.06
N ILE A 5 -24.05 -12.51 10.96
CA ILE A 5 -25.39 -12.91 10.51
C ILE A 5 -25.38 -14.39 10.12
N ASP A 6 -24.36 -14.83 9.38
CA ASP A 6 -24.24 -16.19 8.86
C ASP A 6 -23.70 -17.22 9.88
N ALA A 7 -23.25 -16.76 11.05
CA ALA A 7 -22.73 -17.60 12.12
C ALA A 7 -23.08 -16.99 13.49
N PRO A 8 -24.34 -17.10 13.94
CA PRO A 8 -24.84 -16.41 15.13
C PRO A 8 -24.22 -16.91 16.45
N THR A 9 -23.64 -18.12 16.44
CA THR A 9 -22.90 -18.71 17.55
C THR A 9 -21.45 -18.19 17.65
N GLU A 10 -20.90 -17.63 16.57
CA GLU A 10 -19.55 -17.06 16.57
C GLU A 10 -19.60 -15.64 17.18
N ILE A 11 -19.08 -15.51 18.39
CA ILE A 11 -18.98 -14.22 19.08
C ILE A 11 -17.59 -13.63 18.90
N LYS A 12 -17.52 -12.41 18.37
CA LYS A 12 -16.27 -11.64 18.26
C LYS A 12 -16.23 -10.54 19.31
N TYR A 13 -15.14 -10.51 20.06
CA TYR A 13 -14.85 -9.47 21.03
C TYR A 13 -13.91 -8.42 20.43
N SER A 14 -13.95 -7.21 20.96
CA SER A 14 -13.03 -6.13 20.59
C SER A 14 -12.67 -5.39 21.86
N LEU A 15 -11.38 -5.19 22.04
CA LEU A 15 -10.82 -4.45 23.17
C LEU A 15 -10.63 -3.00 22.74
N GLY A 16 -10.96 -2.07 23.63
CA GLY A 16 -10.80 -0.64 23.41
C GLY A 16 -10.55 0.06 24.73
N ASN A 17 -9.93 1.23 24.65
CA ASN A 17 -9.66 2.13 25.77
C ASN A 17 -10.76 3.19 25.94
N ALA A 18 -11.95 2.95 25.38
CA ALA A 18 -13.07 3.85 25.51
C ALA A 18 -13.58 3.89 26.97
N PRO A 19 -14.02 5.06 27.48
CA PRO A 19 -14.65 5.17 28.79
C PRO A 19 -15.80 4.18 28.98
N ALA A 20 -16.00 3.70 30.21
CA ALA A 20 -17.02 2.69 30.53
C ALA A 20 -18.46 3.16 30.24
N ASP A 21 -18.69 4.48 30.27
CA ASP A 21 -19.96 5.14 29.96
C ASP A 21 -20.18 5.36 28.45
N THR A 22 -19.23 4.97 27.59
CA THR A 22 -19.36 5.14 26.14
C THR A 22 -20.56 4.34 25.61
N PRO A 23 -21.52 4.99 24.91
CA PRO A 23 -22.68 4.30 24.39
C PRO A 23 -22.33 3.20 23.39
N ALA A 24 -23.04 2.08 23.44
CA ALA A 24 -22.84 0.96 22.51
C ALA A 24 -22.92 1.37 21.02
N PRO A 25 -23.81 2.27 20.57
CA PRO A 25 -23.81 2.75 19.19
C PRO A 25 -22.50 3.44 18.78
N ARG A 26 -21.87 4.18 19.70
CA ARG A 26 -20.58 4.83 19.45
C ARG A 26 -19.46 3.81 19.30
N LEU A 27 -19.43 2.79 20.17
CA LEU A 27 -18.47 1.69 20.08
C LEU A 27 -18.62 0.91 18.76
N ALA A 28 -19.86 0.64 18.34
CA ALA A 28 -20.15 -0.01 17.07
C ALA A 28 -19.69 0.84 15.88
N PHE A 29 -19.95 2.15 15.90
CA PHE A 29 -19.47 3.09 14.87
C PHE A 29 -17.94 3.08 14.76
N MET A 30 -17.23 3.18 15.89
CA MET A 30 -15.76 3.14 15.93
C MET A 30 -15.22 1.83 15.36
N GLN A 31 -15.83 0.70 15.74
CA GLN A 31 -15.44 -0.60 15.20
C GLN A 31 -15.69 -0.70 13.68
N GLY A 32 -16.76 -0.07 13.19
CA GLY A 32 -17.10 -0.01 11.76
C GLY A 32 -16.07 0.76 10.93
N GLN A 33 -15.36 1.75 11.51
CA GLN A 33 -14.36 2.54 10.78
C GLN A 33 -13.19 1.70 10.25
N ARG A 34 -12.93 0.54 10.84
CA ARG A 34 -11.90 -0.39 10.36
C ARG A 34 -12.09 -0.77 8.89
N TYR A 35 -13.34 -0.88 8.42
CA TYR A 35 -13.64 -1.17 7.04
C TYR A 35 -13.02 -0.14 6.09
N TRP A 36 -13.15 1.15 6.38
CA TRP A 36 -12.61 2.23 5.55
C TRP A 36 -11.09 2.21 5.48
N ILE A 37 -10.42 1.87 6.59
CA ILE A 37 -8.96 1.69 6.60
C ILE A 37 -8.56 0.51 5.70
N GLU A 38 -9.25 -0.63 5.82
CA GLU A 38 -8.97 -1.81 5.00
C GLU A 38 -9.21 -1.54 3.50
N GLN A 39 -10.28 -0.80 3.16
CA GLN A 39 -10.54 -0.38 1.79
C GLN A 39 -9.45 0.55 1.24
N ALA A 40 -9.02 1.55 2.02
CA ALA A 40 -7.94 2.46 1.62
C ALA A 40 -6.61 1.70 1.41
N LEU A 41 -6.29 0.73 2.28
CA LEU A 41 -5.11 -0.13 2.11
C LEU A 41 -5.22 -1.01 0.85
N GLN A 42 -6.41 -1.53 0.55
CA GLN A 42 -6.64 -2.33 -0.65
C GLN A 42 -6.49 -1.50 -1.92
N GLN A 43 -7.10 -0.30 -1.96
CA GLN A 43 -6.95 0.65 -3.06
C GLN A 43 -5.49 1.07 -3.23
N GLY A 44 -4.79 1.37 -2.14
CA GLY A 44 -3.37 1.70 -2.17
C GLY A 44 -2.51 0.62 -2.83
N LYS A 45 -2.83 -0.66 -2.57
CA LYS A 45 -2.14 -1.79 -3.21
C LYS A 45 -2.47 -1.93 -4.69
N GLN A 46 -3.74 -1.77 -5.07
CA GLN A 46 -4.20 -1.99 -6.45
C GLN A 46 -3.84 -0.82 -7.38
N ASP A 47 -4.05 0.41 -6.92
CA ASP A 47 -4.04 1.59 -7.77
C ASP A 47 -2.66 2.24 -7.84
N VAL A 48 -1.94 2.32 -6.72
CA VAL A 48 -0.70 3.13 -6.60
C VAL A 48 0.54 2.34 -6.18
N GLY A 49 0.47 1.00 -6.25
CA GLY A 49 1.65 0.15 -6.06
C GLY A 49 2.20 0.14 -4.64
N TRP A 50 1.35 0.31 -3.61
CA TRP A 50 1.78 0.13 -2.21
C TRP A 50 2.40 -1.26 -2.03
N GLY A 51 1.81 -2.30 -2.62
CA GLY A 51 2.29 -3.67 -2.54
C GLY A 51 3.58 -3.96 -3.32
N ASP A 52 3.95 -3.10 -4.26
CA ASP A 52 4.98 -3.39 -5.27
C ASP A 52 6.36 -2.83 -4.86
N TYR A 53 6.69 -2.89 -3.57
CA TYR A 53 7.90 -2.29 -3.03
C TYR A 53 9.03 -3.32 -2.80
N PRO A 54 10.14 -3.27 -3.55
CA PRO A 54 11.19 -4.29 -3.46
C PRO A 54 12.26 -4.03 -2.38
N VAL A 55 12.26 -2.87 -1.71
CA VAL A 55 13.37 -2.51 -0.81
C VAL A 55 13.09 -2.98 0.61
N ARG A 56 14.14 -3.39 1.32
CA ARG A 56 14.06 -3.98 2.65
C ARG A 56 14.56 -3.06 3.78
N GLY A 57 14.86 -1.80 3.46
CA GLY A 57 15.39 -0.81 4.41
C GLY A 57 14.34 0.21 4.84
N TRP A 58 14.36 0.59 6.13
CA TRP A 58 13.42 1.53 6.75
C TRP A 58 13.28 2.85 5.97
N ARG A 59 14.40 3.52 5.68
CA ARG A 59 14.38 4.84 5.03
C ARG A 59 13.76 4.81 3.64
N GLY A 60 14.09 3.79 2.86
CA GLY A 60 13.48 3.60 1.56
C GLY A 60 11.97 3.37 1.71
N TRP A 61 11.58 2.44 2.61
CA TRP A 61 10.17 2.09 2.80
C TRP A 61 9.36 3.31 3.20
N HIS A 62 9.91 4.15 4.07
CA HIS A 62 9.28 5.38 4.51
C HIS A 62 9.10 6.37 3.36
N HIS A 63 10.12 6.58 2.51
CA HIS A 63 10.00 7.44 1.33
C HIS A 63 8.97 6.90 0.32
N HIS A 64 8.95 5.59 0.08
CA HIS A 64 7.95 4.96 -0.79
C HIS A 64 6.53 5.17 -0.26
N LEU A 65 6.34 4.95 1.04
CA LEU A 65 5.03 5.15 1.66
C LEU A 65 4.57 6.61 1.57
N ALA A 66 5.47 7.58 1.74
CA ALA A 66 5.15 8.99 1.55
C ALA A 66 4.69 9.30 0.11
N LEU A 67 5.38 8.77 -0.91
CA LEU A 67 4.98 8.91 -2.32
C LEU A 67 3.61 8.25 -2.59
N VAL A 68 3.40 7.05 -2.06
CA VAL A 68 2.12 6.33 -2.16
C VAL A 68 0.98 7.14 -1.53
N MET A 69 1.18 7.71 -0.34
CA MET A 69 0.18 8.56 0.31
C MET A 69 -0.15 9.80 -0.52
N MET A 70 0.84 10.46 -1.12
CA MET A 70 0.59 11.59 -2.02
C MET A 70 -0.18 11.18 -3.27
N ALA A 71 0.14 10.02 -3.87
CA ALA A 71 -0.61 9.52 -5.02
C ALA A 71 -2.06 9.16 -4.67
N MET A 72 -2.30 8.53 -3.51
CA MET A 72 -3.66 8.26 -3.04
C MET A 72 -4.46 9.54 -2.78
N LEU A 73 -3.82 10.57 -2.20
CA LEU A 73 -4.46 11.88 -2.00
C LEU A 73 -4.89 12.48 -3.33
N PHE A 74 -3.99 12.52 -4.32
CA PHE A 74 -4.31 13.01 -5.66
C PHE A 74 -5.49 12.25 -6.29
N LEU A 75 -5.49 10.91 -6.23
CA LEU A 75 -6.60 10.11 -6.77
C LEU A 75 -7.93 10.42 -6.06
N LEU A 76 -7.90 10.66 -4.74
CA LEU A 76 -9.09 11.03 -3.98
C LEU A 76 -9.60 12.42 -4.38
N GLU A 77 -8.72 13.40 -4.51
CA GLU A 77 -9.06 14.76 -4.93
C GLU A 77 -9.72 14.78 -6.31
N GLU A 78 -9.16 14.07 -7.28
CA GLU A 78 -9.72 13.95 -8.64
C GLU A 78 -11.12 13.32 -8.63
N ARG A 79 -11.33 12.28 -7.80
CA ARG A 79 -12.66 11.64 -7.66
C ARG A 79 -13.69 12.57 -7.03
N LEU A 80 -13.28 13.36 -6.03
CA LEU A 80 -14.15 14.34 -5.39
C LEU A 80 -14.51 15.48 -6.34
N LEU A 81 -13.52 16.00 -7.08
CA LEU A 81 -13.70 17.07 -8.07
C LEU A 81 -14.72 16.66 -9.15
N HIS A 82 -14.68 15.39 -9.57
CA HIS A 82 -15.54 14.87 -10.63
C HIS A 82 -16.74 14.07 -10.12
N GLN A 83 -17.05 14.10 -8.82
CA GLN A 83 -18.11 13.26 -8.24
C GLN A 83 -19.48 13.49 -8.88
N GLN A 84 -19.81 14.74 -9.24
CA GLN A 84 -21.10 15.09 -9.84
C GLN A 84 -21.17 14.73 -11.33
N THR A 85 -20.08 14.88 -12.07
CA THR A 85 -20.05 14.68 -13.52
C THR A 85 -19.72 13.25 -13.90
N ARG A 86 -18.94 12.54 -13.08
CA ARG A 86 -18.48 11.16 -13.28
C ARG A 86 -18.54 10.38 -11.96
N PRO A 87 -19.73 10.03 -11.47
CA PRO A 87 -19.91 9.38 -10.17
C PRO A 87 -19.25 7.99 -10.06
N LEU A 88 -18.96 7.35 -11.20
CA LEU A 88 -18.32 6.02 -11.26
C LEU A 88 -16.80 6.09 -11.49
N LEU A 89 -16.19 7.28 -11.47
CA LEU A 89 -14.75 7.43 -11.68
C LEU A 89 -13.94 6.68 -10.61
N SER A 90 -13.17 5.68 -11.04
CA SER A 90 -12.30 4.89 -10.16
C SER A 90 -10.84 5.36 -10.20
N GLY A 91 -10.06 4.97 -9.19
CA GLY A 91 -8.62 5.22 -9.17
C GLY A 91 -7.90 4.56 -10.35
N THR A 92 -8.33 3.36 -10.74
CA THR A 92 -7.87 2.65 -11.94
C THR A 92 -8.08 3.46 -13.21
N ASP A 93 -9.25 4.10 -13.37
CA ASP A 93 -9.55 4.91 -14.55
C ASP A 93 -8.64 6.14 -14.62
N ILE A 94 -8.45 6.84 -13.49
CA ILE A 94 -7.55 8.00 -13.41
C ILE A 94 -6.12 7.59 -13.74
N ARG A 95 -5.64 6.48 -13.19
CA ARG A 95 -4.33 5.92 -13.52
C ARG A 95 -4.20 5.61 -15.01
N ALA A 96 -5.21 4.95 -15.58
CA ALA A 96 -5.22 4.59 -17.01
C ALA A 96 -5.20 5.84 -17.90
N LEU A 97 -5.93 6.89 -17.50
CA LEU A 97 -5.94 8.19 -18.18
C LEU A 97 -4.57 8.87 -18.10
N LEU A 98 -3.90 8.84 -16.95
CA LEU A 98 -2.61 9.49 -16.76
C LEU A 98 -1.44 8.76 -17.44
N ASN A 99 -1.47 7.43 -17.49
CA ASN A 99 -0.38 6.60 -18.00
C ASN A 99 0.19 7.01 -19.39
N PRO A 100 -0.63 7.41 -20.39
CA PRO A 100 -0.11 7.92 -21.67
C PRO A 100 0.49 9.34 -21.60
N PHE A 101 0.08 10.17 -20.63
CA PHE A 101 0.59 11.55 -20.49
C PHE A 101 1.81 11.65 -19.55
N LEU A 102 2.00 10.67 -18.67
CA LEU A 102 3.15 10.62 -17.80
C LEU A 102 4.41 10.33 -18.62
N PRO A 103 5.56 10.98 -18.30
CA PRO A 103 6.81 10.74 -19.00
C PRO A 103 7.21 9.27 -18.90
N GLN A 104 7.10 8.55 -20.01
CA GLN A 104 7.61 7.19 -20.09
C GLN A 104 9.11 7.27 -20.36
N ARG A 105 9.89 6.56 -19.54
CA ARG A 105 11.31 6.41 -19.83
C ARG A 105 11.47 5.53 -21.06
N GLU A 106 11.80 6.13 -22.20
CA GLU A 106 12.36 5.41 -23.32
C GLU A 106 13.64 4.71 -22.84
N THR A 107 13.53 3.39 -22.67
CA THR A 107 14.65 2.59 -22.18
C THR A 107 15.27 1.87 -23.36
N THR A 108 16.52 2.18 -23.67
CA THR A 108 17.28 1.52 -24.73
C THR A 108 17.75 0.14 -24.27
N LEU A 109 18.00 -0.78 -25.21
CA LEU A 109 18.55 -2.11 -24.90
C LEU A 109 19.85 -2.01 -24.09
N GLU A 110 20.72 -1.06 -24.43
CA GLU A 110 21.98 -0.83 -23.73
C GLU A 110 21.76 -0.45 -22.26
N GLU A 111 20.80 0.42 -21.98
CA GLU A 111 20.44 0.80 -20.62
C GLU A 111 19.86 -0.38 -19.83
N VAL A 112 19.04 -1.23 -20.47
CA VAL A 112 18.53 -2.46 -19.86
C VAL A 112 19.69 -3.39 -19.47
N LEU A 113 20.64 -3.63 -20.38
CA LEU A 113 21.81 -4.48 -20.13
C LEU A 113 22.71 -3.88 -19.03
N ARG A 114 22.91 -2.57 -19.04
CA ARG A 114 23.67 -1.85 -18.01
C ARG A 114 23.03 -2.02 -16.63
N GLN A 115 21.73 -1.79 -16.51
CA GLN A 115 21.00 -1.98 -15.26
C GLN A 115 21.04 -3.44 -14.79
N MET A 116 20.93 -4.39 -15.71
CA MET A 116 21.06 -5.81 -15.41
C MET A 116 22.44 -6.13 -14.81
N GLY A 117 23.51 -5.63 -15.42
CA GLY A 117 24.87 -5.76 -14.90
C GLY A 117 25.05 -5.17 -13.50
N VAL A 118 24.47 -3.98 -13.24
CA VAL A 118 24.46 -3.38 -11.89
C VAL A 118 23.76 -4.29 -10.87
N ARG A 119 22.59 -4.85 -11.22
CA ARG A 119 21.87 -5.77 -10.34
C ARG A 119 22.65 -7.06 -10.09
N HIS A 120 23.37 -7.58 -11.08
CA HIS A 120 24.22 -8.77 -10.92
C HIS A 120 25.36 -8.52 -9.93
N ARG A 121 26.07 -7.40 -10.09
CA ARG A 121 27.14 -7.01 -9.15
C ARG A 121 26.63 -6.85 -7.72
N LYS A 122 25.46 -6.21 -7.53
CA LYS A 122 24.84 -6.07 -6.21
C LYS A 122 24.46 -7.42 -5.59
N ARG A 123 23.88 -8.34 -6.39
CA ARG A 123 23.58 -9.71 -5.93
C ARG A 123 24.86 -10.45 -5.51
N GLN A 124 25.91 -10.39 -6.33
CA GLN A 124 27.18 -11.05 -6.01
C GLN A 124 27.81 -10.50 -4.73
N SER A 125 27.80 -9.17 -4.55
CA SER A 125 28.29 -8.51 -3.34
C SER A 125 27.52 -8.96 -2.10
N ALA A 126 26.19 -9.06 -2.18
CA ALA A 126 25.35 -9.55 -1.08
C ALA A 126 25.63 -11.01 -0.74
N ILE A 127 25.81 -11.88 -1.74
CA ILE A 127 26.20 -13.30 -1.56
C ILE A 127 27.55 -13.38 -0.84
N HIS A 128 28.57 -12.65 -1.31
CA HIS A 128 29.89 -12.62 -0.67
C HIS A 128 29.83 -12.11 0.77
N SER A 129 28.99 -11.11 1.05
CA SER A 129 28.80 -10.60 2.41
C SER A 129 28.14 -11.62 3.32
N ALA A 130 27.14 -12.36 2.83
CA ALA A 130 26.47 -13.41 3.59
C ALA A 130 27.44 -14.54 3.96
N HIS A 131 28.26 -15.00 3.00
CA HIS A 131 29.29 -16.01 3.27
C HIS A 131 30.32 -15.54 4.30
N ARG A 132 30.80 -14.28 4.21
CA ARG A 132 31.71 -13.73 5.23
C ARG A 132 31.09 -13.71 6.63
N ASN A 133 29.82 -13.34 6.75
CA ASN A 133 29.16 -13.29 8.05
C ASN A 133 28.91 -14.69 8.64
N GLN A 134 28.69 -15.71 7.81
CA GLN A 134 28.55 -17.10 8.26
C GLN A 134 29.88 -17.67 8.80
N GLN A 135 31.00 -17.36 8.14
CA GLN A 135 32.33 -17.82 8.56
C GLN A 135 32.87 -17.17 9.84
N VAL A 136 32.31 -16.03 10.28
CA VAL A 136 32.72 -15.32 11.51
C VAL A 136 31.91 -15.77 12.73
N SER A 137 30.83 -16.53 12.53
CA SER A 137 29.97 -17.05 13.60
C SER A 137 30.29 -18.50 14.00
N GLU A 138 31.28 -19.13 13.36
CA GLU A 138 31.92 -20.40 13.79
C GLU A 138 33.23 -20.10 14.52
#